data_AF-A0A6L7TQH1-F1
#
_entry.id   AF-A0A6L7TQH1-F1
#
_cell.length_a   1.000
_cell.length_b   1.000
_cell.length_c   1.000
_cell.angle_alpha   90.00
_cell.angle_beta   90.00
_cell.angle_gamma   90.00
#
_symmetry.space_group_name_H-M   'P 1'
#
loop_
_entity.id
_entity.type
_entity.pdbx_description
1 polymer ?
#
loop_
_entity_poly.entity_id
_entity_poly.type
_entity_poly.pdbx_seq_one_letter_code
_entity_poly.pdbx_strand_id
1 'polypeptide(L)'
;MLDEGPFTLQACLVGMAPDDLIRMELPSEYRRLSLSGLLDRAFPGSPEERQEIAAQFDPGTCNYRANPDLPEIYAVFLAACDEWRDWRCALRATSADGADVDLSAPVSRLVATDTDSPLLALRLEQQYRALEYAVRHGFWPDRWALLDWMRSLTALYFLDKHEVTLDSLSLRGRVRVGALSHSAPALRDALASLQSQGLIAATPPENPSLPEGEDQDEDVPGDAAPYSITLLGRRFIAGLLTETESLIDQYDHYKDTMVDLDREAAEFDTGRGADLRVAAFLAEGLDPIRAVFLLRLYDGAFDHRLRDWQDAIEGEEFYEGILEPVVNRDGATPEAMELVIESGLSWLEEQQEQARREAAEQEILRRVEGEGAP
;
A
#
# COMPACT_ATOMS: atom_id res chain seq x y z
N MET A 1 48.32 -11.50 9.17
CA MET A 1 46.97 -10.92 9.14
C MET A 1 47.17 -9.44 8.93
N LEU A 2 46.92 -8.94 7.73
CA LEU A 2 47.01 -7.50 7.48
C LEU A 2 45.83 -6.86 8.21
N ASP A 3 46.15 -6.01 9.17
CA ASP A 3 45.18 -5.20 9.87
C ASP A 3 44.68 -4.16 8.86
N GLU A 4 43.57 -4.47 8.21
CA GLU A 4 42.94 -3.53 7.29
C GLU A 4 42.51 -2.32 8.14
N GLY A 5 42.87 -1.10 7.73
CA GLY A 5 42.50 0.12 8.46
C GLY A 5 40.99 0.40 8.42
N PRO A 6 40.51 1.39 9.19
CA PRO A 6 39.13 1.87 9.10
C PRO A 6 38.78 2.26 7.66
N PHE A 7 37.49 2.28 7.33
CA PHE A 7 37.00 2.69 6.01
C PHE A 7 35.82 3.65 6.14
N THR A 8 35.57 4.45 5.11
CA THR A 8 34.44 5.38 5.10
C THR A 8 33.26 4.74 4.39
N LEU A 9 32.09 4.75 5.04
CA LEU A 9 30.80 4.53 4.39
C LEU A 9 30.28 5.88 3.91
N GLN A 10 29.99 5.98 2.62
CA GLN A 10 29.22 7.06 2.03
C GLN A 10 27.93 6.48 1.45
N ALA A 11 26.76 6.87 1.97
CA ALA A 11 25.50 6.40 1.43
C ALA A 11 24.50 7.54 1.18
N CYS A 12 23.64 7.37 0.19
CA CYS A 12 22.46 8.22 -0.05
C CYS A 12 21.21 7.36 -0.23
N LEU A 13 20.06 7.86 0.20
CA LEU A 13 18.76 7.25 -0.10
C LEU A 13 18.15 7.92 -1.34
N VAL A 14 17.53 7.12 -2.21
CA VAL A 14 16.76 7.63 -3.34
C VAL A 14 15.60 8.49 -2.82
N GLY A 15 15.52 9.73 -3.32
CA GLY A 15 14.49 10.70 -2.91
C GLY A 15 15.01 11.80 -1.99
N MET A 16 16.17 11.63 -1.37
CA MET A 16 16.84 12.71 -0.62
C MET A 16 17.52 13.71 -1.55
N ALA A 17 17.84 14.92 -1.04
CA ALA A 17 18.59 15.88 -1.83
C ALA A 17 19.99 15.32 -2.17
N PRO A 18 20.60 15.69 -3.31
CA PRO A 18 21.90 15.16 -3.71
C PRO A 18 23.03 15.39 -2.69
N ASP A 19 22.88 16.43 -1.87
CA ASP A 19 23.84 16.82 -0.84
C ASP A 19 23.58 16.11 0.51
N ASP A 20 22.42 15.44 0.67
CA ASP A 20 22.05 14.70 1.88
C ASP A 20 22.66 13.29 1.86
N LEU A 21 23.96 13.25 2.09
CA LEU A 21 24.75 12.01 2.11
C LEU A 21 25.26 11.72 3.51
N ILE A 22 25.10 10.47 3.95
CA ILE A 22 25.70 10.02 5.18
C ILE A 22 27.17 9.68 4.94
N ARG A 23 28.05 10.18 5.81
CA ARG A 23 29.48 9.85 5.81
C ARG A 23 29.91 9.45 7.21
N MET A 24 30.32 8.20 7.36
CA MET A 24 30.74 7.64 8.64
C MET A 24 32.04 6.87 8.49
N GLU A 25 33.00 7.11 9.37
CA GLU A 25 34.15 6.23 9.52
C GLU A 25 33.74 4.98 10.31
N LEU A 26 33.97 3.82 9.72
CA LEU A 26 33.59 2.53 10.28
C LEU A 26 34.82 1.69 10.65
N PRO A 27 34.74 0.90 11.75
CA PRO A 27 35.81 -0.01 12.13
C PRO A 27 36.08 -1.06 11.05
N SER A 28 37.33 -1.52 10.96
CA SER A 28 37.74 -2.49 9.94
C SER A 28 37.13 -3.88 10.10
N GLU A 29 36.66 -4.22 11.30
CA GLU A 29 35.94 -5.47 11.56
C GLU A 29 34.65 -5.60 10.72
N TYR A 30 34.04 -4.47 10.34
CA TYR A 30 32.79 -4.46 9.55
C TYR A 30 33.04 -4.93 8.11
N ARG A 31 34.28 -4.94 7.63
CA ARG A 31 34.63 -5.48 6.30
C ARG A 31 34.36 -6.97 6.15
N ARG A 32 34.26 -7.70 7.27
CA ARG A 32 33.97 -9.14 7.29
C ARG A 32 32.48 -9.46 7.22
N LEU A 33 31.63 -8.44 7.38
CA LEU A 33 30.18 -8.60 7.33
C LEU A 33 29.69 -8.67 5.88
N SER A 34 28.48 -9.20 5.69
CA SER A 34 27.70 -8.92 4.49
C SER A 34 27.25 -7.46 4.49
N LEU A 35 26.85 -6.93 3.34
CA LEU A 35 26.28 -5.58 3.28
C LEU A 35 25.02 -5.46 4.14
N SER A 36 24.15 -6.48 4.18
CA SER A 36 23.02 -6.54 5.11
C SER A 36 23.45 -6.45 6.58
N GLY A 37 24.47 -7.23 6.97
CA GLY A 37 24.99 -7.22 8.34
C GLY A 37 25.71 -5.92 8.69
N LEU A 38 26.29 -5.22 7.71
CA LEU A 38 26.81 -3.88 7.89
C LEU A 38 25.69 -2.89 8.16
N LEU A 39 24.60 -2.91 7.38
CA LEU A 39 23.47 -2.02 7.58
C LEU A 39 22.83 -2.22 8.96
N ASP A 40 22.68 -3.48 9.40
CA ASP A 40 22.16 -3.79 10.74
C ASP A 40 23.05 -3.29 11.88
N ARG A 41 24.36 -3.15 11.65
CA ARG A 41 25.30 -2.66 12.67
C ARG A 41 25.48 -1.14 12.62
N ALA A 42 25.49 -0.55 11.44
CA ALA A 42 25.58 0.90 11.27
C ALA A 42 24.28 1.60 11.65
N PHE A 43 23.15 0.94 11.43
CA PHE A 43 21.80 1.39 11.78
C PHE A 43 21.15 0.29 12.62
N PRO A 44 21.32 0.28 13.95
CA PRO A 44 20.79 -0.78 14.80
C PRO A 44 19.31 -0.59 15.11
N GLY A 45 18.61 -1.70 15.33
CA GLY A 45 17.19 -1.68 15.74
C GLY A 45 16.99 -1.31 17.22
N SER A 46 18.01 -1.52 18.08
CA SER A 46 17.84 -1.34 19.53
C SER A 46 18.05 0.12 19.97
N PRO A 47 17.23 0.65 20.89
CA PRO A 47 17.40 2.01 21.43
C PRO A 47 18.77 2.24 22.09
N GLU A 48 19.29 1.21 22.76
CA GLU A 48 20.57 1.24 23.47
C GLU A 48 21.74 1.40 22.49
N GLU A 49 21.81 0.58 21.44
CA GLU A 49 22.87 0.70 20.41
C GLU A 49 22.72 1.99 19.60
N ARG A 50 21.49 2.45 19.35
CA ARG A 50 21.23 3.76 18.71
C ARG A 50 21.81 4.89 19.53
N GLN A 51 21.67 4.85 20.85
CA GLN A 51 22.21 5.88 21.74
C GLN A 51 23.74 5.88 21.74
N GLU A 52 24.37 4.70 21.68
CA GLU A 52 25.83 4.57 21.56
C GLU A 52 26.38 5.16 20.25
N ILE A 53 25.68 4.95 19.13
CA ILE A 53 26.07 5.54 17.84
C ILE A 53 25.76 7.04 17.81
N ALA A 54 24.63 7.47 18.37
CA ALA A 54 24.27 8.88 18.47
C ALA A 54 25.29 9.70 19.25
N ALA A 55 25.88 9.14 20.31
CA ALA A 55 26.97 9.77 21.07
C ALA A 55 28.23 10.05 20.21
N GLN A 56 28.39 9.38 19.07
CA GLN A 56 29.49 9.63 18.13
C GLN A 56 29.22 10.84 17.21
N PHE A 57 28.00 11.41 17.25
CA PHE A 57 27.58 12.57 16.46
C PHE A 57 27.62 13.88 17.25
N ASP A 58 28.22 13.90 18.44
CA ASP A 58 28.31 15.10 19.28
C ASP A 58 29.13 16.24 18.63
N PRO A 59 28.82 17.53 18.94
CA PRO A 59 29.56 18.71 18.47
C PRO A 59 31.00 18.72 19.00
N GLY A 60 31.88 17.97 18.34
CA GLY A 60 33.24 17.72 18.82
C GLY A 60 33.92 16.53 18.12
N THR A 61 33.14 15.62 17.53
CA THR A 61 33.64 14.47 16.79
C THR A 61 33.95 14.82 15.33
N CYS A 62 34.82 14.02 14.69
CA CYS A 62 35.17 14.21 13.27
C CYS A 62 33.96 14.06 12.34
N ASN A 63 33.01 13.20 12.70
CA ASN A 63 31.80 12.94 11.92
C ASN A 63 30.86 14.16 11.88
N TYR A 64 30.61 14.81 13.01
CA TYR A 64 29.76 16.02 13.07
C TYR A 64 30.36 17.19 12.28
N ARG A 65 31.68 17.37 12.32
CA ARG A 65 32.35 18.45 11.57
C ARG A 65 32.30 18.25 10.05
N ALA A 66 32.21 17.00 9.60
CA ALA A 66 32.14 16.64 8.19
C ALA A 66 30.69 16.72 7.64
N ASN A 67 29.69 16.60 8.51
CA ASN A 67 28.27 16.70 8.16
C ASN A 67 27.47 17.28 9.35
N PRO A 68 27.16 18.59 9.34
CA PRO A 68 26.38 19.24 10.41
C PRO A 68 24.96 18.68 10.58
N ASP A 69 24.37 18.18 9.50
CA ASP A 69 22.99 17.67 9.42
C ASP A 69 22.96 16.14 9.63
N LEU A 70 24.08 15.56 10.08
CA LEU A 70 24.25 14.12 10.26
C LEU A 70 23.21 13.47 11.18
N PRO A 71 22.78 14.08 12.32
CA PRO A 71 21.76 13.46 13.17
C PRO A 71 20.41 13.30 12.46
N GLU A 72 20.02 14.29 11.67
CA GLU A 72 18.75 14.32 10.93
C GLU A 72 18.78 13.32 9.77
N ILE A 73 19.87 13.31 8.99
CA ILE A 73 20.09 12.33 7.92
C ILE A 73 20.17 10.91 8.51
N TYR A 74 20.87 10.71 9.63
CA TYR A 74 20.98 9.41 10.28
C TYR A 74 19.60 8.88 10.71
N ALA A 75 18.73 9.74 11.24
CA ALA A 75 17.36 9.35 11.60
C ALA A 75 16.55 8.85 10.39
N VAL A 76 16.71 9.47 9.21
CA VAL A 76 16.06 9.02 7.97
C VAL A 76 16.57 7.64 7.53
N PHE A 77 17.89 7.42 7.59
CA PHE A 77 18.47 6.10 7.28
C PHE A 77 18.05 5.02 8.29
N LEU A 78 18.00 5.38 9.57
CA LEU A 78 17.55 4.51 10.62
C LEU A 78 16.10 4.07 10.38
N ALA A 79 15.22 5.02 10.06
CA ALA A 79 13.84 4.73 9.70
C ALA A 79 13.75 3.79 8.50
N ALA A 80 14.48 4.06 7.41
CA ALA A 80 14.52 3.21 6.22
C ALA A 80 14.97 1.77 6.53
N CYS A 81 15.99 1.61 7.38
CA CYS A 81 16.45 0.29 7.81
C CYS A 81 15.47 -0.40 8.78
N ASP A 82 14.72 0.36 9.59
CA ASP A 82 13.62 -0.17 10.40
C ASP A 82 12.49 -0.72 9.51
N GLU A 83 12.07 0.02 8.49
CA GLU A 83 11.04 -0.45 7.55
C GLU A 83 11.48 -1.74 6.84
N TRP A 84 12.76 -1.82 6.47
CA TRP A 84 13.32 -3.01 5.85
C TRP A 84 13.35 -4.21 6.80
N ARG A 85 13.74 -4.02 8.07
CA ARG A 85 13.74 -5.08 9.09
C ARG A 85 12.33 -5.56 9.42
N ASP A 86 11.35 -4.65 9.39
CA ASP A 86 9.93 -4.96 9.54
C ASP A 86 9.28 -5.49 8.25
N TRP A 87 10.09 -5.73 7.21
CA TRP A 87 9.65 -6.21 5.91
C TRP A 87 8.62 -5.32 5.19
N ARG A 88 8.49 -4.06 5.60
CA ARG A 88 7.64 -3.07 4.93
C ARG A 88 8.23 -2.67 3.56
N CYS A 89 9.54 -2.69 3.42
CA CYS A 89 10.21 -2.48 2.14
C CYS A 89 11.34 -3.51 1.90
N ALA A 90 11.73 -3.64 0.64
CA ALA A 90 13.00 -4.25 0.25
C ALA A 90 14.03 -3.15 -0.03
N LEU A 91 15.28 -3.34 0.38
CA LEU A 91 16.37 -2.44 0.02
C LEU A 91 17.08 -2.92 -1.24
N ARG A 92 17.18 -2.03 -2.23
CA ARG A 92 18.08 -2.22 -3.37
C ARG A 92 19.30 -1.32 -3.19
N ALA A 93 20.48 -1.92 -3.26
CA ALA A 93 21.73 -1.18 -3.19
C ALA A 93 22.37 -1.09 -4.58
N THR A 94 22.86 0.10 -4.92
CA THR A 94 23.66 0.34 -6.12
C THR A 94 24.99 0.98 -5.74
N SER A 95 26.07 0.65 -6.45
CA SER A 95 27.37 1.29 -6.27
C SER A 95 27.38 2.71 -6.85
N ALA A 96 28.43 3.48 -6.58
CA ALA A 96 28.62 4.81 -7.19
C ALA A 96 28.60 4.79 -8.73
N ASP A 97 29.01 3.68 -9.35
CA ASP A 97 29.01 3.49 -10.80
C ASP A 97 27.65 3.03 -11.35
N GLY A 98 26.64 2.90 -10.48
CA GLY A 98 25.28 2.47 -10.81
C GLY A 98 25.11 0.96 -11.00
N ALA A 99 26.09 0.15 -10.59
CA ALA A 99 25.96 -1.31 -10.64
C ALA A 99 25.14 -1.82 -9.45
N ASP A 100 24.24 -2.77 -9.69
CA ASP A 100 23.49 -3.43 -8.62
C ASP A 100 24.43 -4.20 -7.68
N VAL A 101 24.22 -4.01 -6.38
CA VAL A 101 24.99 -4.63 -5.31
C VAL A 101 24.08 -5.59 -4.53
N ASP A 102 24.49 -6.84 -4.46
CA ASP A 102 23.82 -7.84 -3.63
C ASP A 102 24.06 -7.55 -2.14
N LEU A 103 22.99 -7.44 -1.36
CA LEU A 103 23.04 -7.24 0.09
C LEU A 103 23.75 -8.41 0.82
N SER A 104 23.78 -9.60 0.22
CA SER A 104 24.50 -10.75 0.77
C SER A 104 26.02 -10.70 0.51
N ALA A 105 26.48 -9.79 -0.37
CA ALA A 105 27.89 -9.68 -0.73
C ALA A 105 28.73 -9.22 0.48
N PRO A 106 29.96 -9.75 0.63
CA PRO A 106 30.86 -9.32 1.70
C PRO A 106 31.37 -7.90 1.44
N VAL A 107 31.36 -7.07 2.49
CA VAL A 107 31.78 -5.66 2.42
C VAL A 107 33.21 -5.51 1.90
N SER A 108 34.12 -6.42 2.24
CA SER A 108 35.50 -6.43 1.74
C SER A 108 35.64 -6.42 0.21
N ARG A 109 34.63 -6.90 -0.53
CA ARG A 109 34.62 -6.85 -2.00
C ARG A 109 34.06 -5.55 -2.57
N LEU A 110 33.33 -4.79 -1.75
CA LEU A 110 32.62 -3.58 -2.15
C LEU A 110 33.41 -2.31 -1.83
N VAL A 111 34.35 -2.40 -0.89
CA VAL A 111 35.23 -1.28 -0.51
C VAL A 111 36.26 -1.06 -1.62
N ALA A 112 36.26 0.14 -2.19
CA ALA A 112 37.29 0.57 -3.11
C ALA A 112 38.60 0.84 -2.34
N THR A 113 39.64 0.07 -2.61
CA THR A 113 40.97 0.20 -1.97
C THR A 113 41.97 0.98 -2.81
N ASP A 114 41.58 1.44 -4.01
CA ASP A 114 42.47 2.10 -4.97
C ASP A 114 42.77 3.57 -4.62
N THR A 115 42.22 4.04 -3.50
CA THR A 115 42.39 5.40 -2.98
C THR A 115 43.11 5.37 -1.63
N ASP A 116 43.80 6.46 -1.27
CA ASP A 116 44.50 6.61 0.02
C ASP A 116 43.56 6.46 1.25
N SER A 117 42.24 6.45 1.03
CA SER A 117 41.21 6.25 2.04
C SER A 117 40.16 5.27 1.52
N PRO A 118 40.08 4.04 2.06
CA PRO A 118 39.16 3.02 1.56
C PRO A 118 37.71 3.47 1.71
N LEU A 119 36.95 3.44 0.61
CA LEU A 119 35.61 4.00 0.50
C LEU A 119 34.59 2.94 0.05
N LEU A 120 33.47 2.88 0.77
CA LEU A 120 32.26 2.17 0.34
C LEU A 120 31.19 3.21 0.00
N ALA A 121 30.92 3.37 -1.29
CA ALA A 121 29.90 4.30 -1.77
C ALA A 121 28.65 3.55 -2.24
N LEU A 122 27.51 3.85 -1.63
CA LEU A 122 26.23 3.16 -1.87
C LEU A 122 25.11 4.15 -2.15
N ARG A 123 24.19 3.74 -3.00
CA ARG A 123 22.88 4.37 -3.17
C ARG A 123 21.81 3.34 -2.88
N LEU A 124 21.00 3.62 -1.86
CA LEU A 124 19.95 2.75 -1.34
C LEU A 124 18.59 3.21 -1.85
N GLU A 125 17.78 2.29 -2.34
CA GLU A 125 16.41 2.51 -2.80
C GLU A 125 15.47 1.63 -1.99
N GLN A 126 14.40 2.23 -1.44
CA GLN A 126 13.33 1.49 -0.78
C GLN A 126 12.32 1.05 -1.84
N GLN A 127 12.03 -0.24 -1.88
CA GLN A 127 11.03 -0.81 -2.77
C GLN A 127 9.88 -1.38 -1.95
N TYR A 128 8.74 -0.72 -2.03
CA TYR A 128 7.52 -1.11 -1.35
C TYR A 128 6.76 -2.15 -2.19
N ARG A 129 6.58 -3.35 -1.64
CA ARG A 129 5.94 -4.51 -2.30
C ARG A 129 4.84 -5.06 -1.39
N ALA A 130 3.66 -4.46 -1.46
CA ALA A 130 2.49 -4.83 -0.66
C ALA A 130 2.06 -6.28 -0.87
N LEU A 131 2.19 -6.82 -2.10
CA LEU A 131 1.84 -8.22 -2.37
C LEU A 131 2.76 -9.20 -1.64
N GLU A 132 4.07 -8.91 -1.60
CA GLU A 132 5.04 -9.72 -0.86
C GLU A 132 4.86 -9.55 0.66
N TYR A 133 4.60 -8.31 1.10
CA TYR A 133 4.29 -8.00 2.49
C TYR A 133 3.11 -8.82 3.01
N ALA A 134 2.02 -8.90 2.24
CA ALA A 134 0.80 -9.64 2.59
C ALA A 134 1.07 -11.13 2.89
N VAL A 135 1.86 -11.78 2.02
CA VAL A 135 2.17 -13.21 2.13
C VAL A 135 3.14 -13.47 3.28
N ARG A 136 4.18 -12.64 3.43
CA ARG A 136 5.18 -12.80 4.49
C ARG A 136 4.60 -12.65 5.89
N HIS A 137 3.65 -11.75 6.06
CA HIS A 137 2.96 -11.54 7.33
C HIS A 137 1.80 -12.52 7.56
N GLY A 138 1.52 -13.40 6.61
CA GLY A 138 0.50 -14.44 6.74
C GLY A 138 -0.94 -13.96 6.63
N PHE A 139 -1.18 -12.72 6.15
CA PHE A 139 -2.53 -12.24 5.85
C PHE A 139 -3.16 -13.06 4.71
N TRP A 140 -2.33 -13.46 3.74
CA TRP A 140 -2.74 -14.26 2.60
C TRP A 140 -1.82 -15.49 2.46
N PRO A 141 -2.36 -16.64 2.02
CA PRO A 141 -1.59 -17.88 1.92
C PRO A 141 -0.49 -17.80 0.87
N ASP A 142 -0.77 -17.13 -0.25
CA ASP A 142 0.16 -16.92 -1.34
C ASP A 142 -0.27 -15.72 -2.20
N ARG A 143 0.68 -15.25 -3.02
CA ARG A 143 0.51 -14.09 -3.91
C ARG A 143 -0.57 -14.31 -4.96
N TRP A 144 -0.75 -15.54 -5.42
CA TRP A 144 -1.71 -15.86 -6.48
C TRP A 144 -3.15 -15.76 -5.96
N ALA A 145 -3.42 -16.30 -4.77
CA ALA A 145 -4.71 -16.20 -4.11
C ALA A 145 -5.12 -14.74 -3.86
N LEU A 146 -4.18 -13.91 -3.40
CA LEU A 146 -4.41 -12.48 -3.19
C LEU A 146 -4.73 -11.76 -4.52
N LEU A 147 -3.93 -12.00 -5.56
CA LEU A 147 -4.18 -11.41 -6.89
C LEU A 147 -5.51 -11.87 -7.49
N ASP A 148 -5.86 -13.15 -7.39
CA ASP A 148 -7.13 -13.68 -7.89
C ASP A 148 -8.32 -12.99 -7.22
N TRP A 149 -8.24 -12.80 -5.89
CA TRP A 149 -9.24 -12.07 -5.13
C TRP A 149 -9.37 -10.61 -5.59
N MET A 150 -8.26 -9.86 -5.67
CA MET A 150 -8.28 -8.45 -6.09
C MET A 150 -8.75 -8.27 -7.53
N ARG A 151 -8.32 -9.15 -8.45
CA ARG A 151 -8.73 -9.12 -9.86
C ARG A 151 -10.22 -9.39 -9.99
N SER A 152 -10.74 -10.38 -9.25
CA SER A 152 -12.17 -10.69 -9.22
C SER A 152 -12.99 -9.50 -8.74
N LEU A 153 -12.58 -8.83 -7.66
CA LEU A 153 -13.27 -7.63 -7.17
C LEU A 153 -13.14 -6.42 -8.10
N THR A 154 -11.98 -6.23 -8.74
CA THR A 154 -11.77 -5.18 -9.74
C THR A 154 -12.69 -5.38 -10.94
N ALA A 155 -12.79 -6.60 -11.46
CA ALA A 155 -13.70 -6.93 -12.55
C ALA A 155 -15.16 -6.69 -12.14
N LEU A 156 -15.55 -7.11 -10.93
CA LEU A 156 -16.90 -6.91 -10.41
C LEU A 156 -17.23 -5.41 -10.24
N TYR A 157 -16.29 -4.61 -9.74
CA TYR A 157 -16.41 -3.16 -9.60
C TYR A 157 -16.72 -2.48 -10.94
N PHE A 158 -15.94 -2.78 -11.99
CA PHE A 158 -16.17 -2.20 -13.31
C PHE A 158 -17.46 -2.70 -13.98
N LEU A 159 -17.86 -3.95 -13.72
CA LEU A 159 -19.15 -4.47 -14.19
C LEU A 159 -20.34 -3.77 -13.53
N ASP A 160 -20.27 -3.50 -12.22
CA ASP A 160 -21.36 -2.89 -11.45
C ASP A 160 -21.47 -1.39 -11.70
N LYS A 161 -20.37 -0.65 -11.49
CA LYS A 161 -20.37 0.83 -11.51
C LYS A 161 -20.68 1.42 -12.88
N HIS A 162 -20.29 0.73 -13.94
CA HIS A 162 -20.35 1.27 -15.29
C HIS A 162 -21.35 0.54 -16.19
N GLU A 163 -22.14 -0.39 -15.64
CA GLU A 163 -23.06 -1.26 -16.38
C GLU A 163 -22.44 -1.75 -17.70
N VAL A 164 -21.12 -2.02 -17.68
CA VAL A 164 -20.35 -2.27 -18.90
C VAL A 164 -20.78 -3.63 -19.42
N THR A 165 -21.73 -3.61 -20.33
CA THR A 165 -21.76 -4.60 -21.39
C THR A 165 -20.37 -4.54 -22.01
N LEU A 166 -19.59 -5.61 -21.89
CA LEU A 166 -18.22 -5.67 -22.44
C LEU A 166 -18.20 -5.25 -23.93
N ASP A 167 -19.34 -5.34 -24.62
CA ASP A 167 -19.56 -4.87 -26.00
C ASP A 167 -19.63 -3.34 -26.17
N SER A 168 -20.11 -2.58 -25.18
CA SER A 168 -20.31 -1.12 -25.26
C SER A 168 -19.01 -0.31 -25.38
N LEU A 169 -17.86 -0.92 -25.05
CA LEU A 169 -16.53 -0.32 -25.21
C LEU A 169 -15.86 -0.69 -26.55
N SER A 170 -16.37 -1.68 -27.27
CA SER A 170 -15.90 -2.06 -28.61
C SER A 170 -16.16 -0.95 -29.66
N LEU A 171 -17.08 -0.02 -29.38
CA LEU A 171 -17.51 1.05 -30.29
C LEU A 171 -16.64 2.33 -30.27
N ARG A 172 -15.64 2.47 -29.38
CA ARG A 172 -14.74 3.65 -29.35
C ARG A 172 -13.26 3.36 -29.56
N GLY A 173 -12.89 2.13 -29.91
CA GLY A 173 -11.53 1.83 -30.32
C GLY A 173 -11.16 0.35 -30.20
N ARG A 174 -11.57 -0.46 -31.19
CA ARG A 174 -11.01 -1.78 -31.54
C ARG A 174 -10.57 -2.68 -30.38
N VAL A 175 -11.49 -3.15 -29.55
CA VAL A 175 -11.29 -4.45 -28.88
C VAL A 175 -12.63 -5.19 -28.82
N ARG A 176 -12.76 -6.25 -29.63
CA ARG A 176 -13.88 -7.20 -29.58
C ARG A 176 -13.83 -7.95 -28.26
N VAL A 177 -14.95 -8.23 -27.61
CA VAL A 177 -15.00 -9.11 -26.42
C VAL A 177 -14.53 -10.52 -26.75
N GLY A 178 -14.78 -10.98 -27.99
CA GLY A 178 -14.15 -12.19 -28.54
C GLY A 178 -12.62 -12.09 -28.72
N ALA A 179 -12.06 -10.88 -28.80
CA ALA A 179 -10.61 -10.62 -28.85
C ALA A 179 -9.98 -10.43 -27.46
N LEU A 180 -10.73 -9.99 -26.43
CA LEU A 180 -10.29 -10.00 -25.02
C LEU A 180 -10.01 -11.43 -24.52
N SER A 181 -10.67 -12.42 -25.13
CA SER A 181 -10.42 -13.84 -24.85
C SER A 181 -9.02 -14.35 -25.24
N HIS A 182 -8.16 -13.54 -25.87
CA HIS A 182 -6.78 -13.93 -26.18
C HIS A 182 -5.71 -12.98 -25.61
N SER A 183 -6.04 -11.71 -25.33
CA SER A 183 -5.07 -10.70 -24.88
C SER A 183 -5.02 -10.43 -23.37
N ALA A 184 -6.05 -10.80 -22.61
CA ALA A 184 -6.15 -10.54 -21.17
C ALA A 184 -6.45 -11.85 -20.39
N PRO A 185 -5.43 -12.67 -20.07
CA PRO A 185 -5.62 -13.93 -19.36
C PRO A 185 -6.14 -13.74 -17.93
N ALA A 186 -5.61 -12.77 -17.17
CA ALA A 186 -6.04 -12.56 -15.78
C ALA A 186 -7.49 -12.06 -15.69
N LEU A 187 -7.93 -11.20 -16.62
CA LEU A 187 -9.34 -10.81 -16.70
C LEU A 187 -10.25 -12.00 -16.97
N ARG A 188 -9.84 -12.91 -17.87
CA ARG A 188 -10.61 -14.12 -18.20
C ARG A 188 -10.72 -15.04 -16.99
N ASP A 189 -9.62 -15.25 -16.28
CA ASP A 189 -9.59 -16.10 -15.09
C ASP A 189 -10.46 -15.50 -13.98
N ALA A 190 -10.41 -14.17 -13.78
CA ALA A 190 -11.28 -13.47 -12.85
C ALA A 190 -12.77 -13.62 -13.21
N LEU A 191 -13.14 -13.41 -14.48
CA LEU A 191 -14.53 -13.60 -14.95
C LEU A 191 -14.98 -15.07 -14.81
N ALA A 192 -14.13 -16.03 -15.11
CA ALA A 192 -14.41 -17.46 -14.93
C ALA A 192 -14.59 -17.80 -13.44
N SER A 193 -13.76 -17.24 -12.56
CA SER A 193 -13.86 -17.39 -11.11
C SER A 193 -15.20 -16.83 -10.61
N LEU A 194 -15.53 -15.58 -10.94
CA LEU A 194 -16.81 -14.94 -10.60
C LEU A 194 -18.02 -15.73 -11.13
N GLN A 195 -17.94 -16.28 -12.34
CA GLN A 195 -19.00 -17.10 -12.94
C GLN A 195 -19.15 -18.44 -12.21
N SER A 196 -18.04 -19.10 -11.86
CA SER A 196 -18.05 -20.36 -11.11
C SER A 196 -18.65 -20.21 -9.71
N GLN A 197 -18.49 -19.03 -9.11
CA GLN A 197 -19.10 -18.63 -7.84
C GLN A 197 -20.57 -18.20 -8.00
N GLY A 198 -21.08 -18.10 -9.22
CA GLY A 198 -22.44 -17.67 -9.52
C GLY A 198 -22.69 -16.18 -9.29
N LEU A 199 -21.65 -15.36 -9.16
CA LEU A 199 -21.75 -13.91 -8.95
C LEU A 199 -22.11 -13.18 -10.25
N ILE A 200 -21.64 -13.72 -11.38
CA ILE A 200 -22.00 -13.25 -12.72
C ILE A 200 -22.52 -14.41 -13.58
N ALA A 201 -23.30 -14.10 -14.60
CA ALA A 201 -23.77 -15.05 -15.60
C ALA A 201 -23.55 -14.50 -17.01
N ALA A 202 -23.13 -15.35 -17.94
CA ALA A 202 -23.14 -15.01 -19.36
C ALA A 202 -24.61 -14.79 -19.80
N THR A 203 -24.90 -13.64 -20.37
CA THR A 203 -26.25 -13.34 -20.88
C THR A 203 -26.46 -14.18 -22.14
N PRO A 204 -27.45 -15.08 -22.21
CA PRO A 204 -27.67 -15.85 -23.43
C PRO A 204 -27.86 -14.90 -24.61
N PRO A 205 -27.28 -15.18 -25.80
CA PRO A 205 -27.54 -14.37 -26.98
C PRO A 205 -29.05 -14.34 -27.21
N GLU A 206 -29.64 -13.16 -27.29
CA GLU A 206 -31.05 -13.05 -27.66
C GLU A 206 -31.28 -13.78 -28.99
N ASN A 207 -32.22 -14.72 -29.01
CA ASN A 207 -32.36 -15.69 -30.10
C ASN A 207 -32.81 -15.02 -31.42
N PRO A 208 -32.37 -15.52 -32.58
CA PRO A 208 -32.69 -15.00 -33.91
C PRO A 208 -34.13 -15.38 -34.27
N SER A 209 -35.02 -14.40 -34.28
CA SER A 209 -36.32 -14.54 -34.92
C SER A 209 -36.22 -13.95 -36.34
N LEU A 210 -36.02 -14.82 -37.33
CA LEU A 210 -36.07 -14.53 -38.76
C LEU A 210 -37.40 -13.84 -39.16
N PRO A 211 -37.38 -13.09 -40.27
CA PRO A 211 -38.11 -13.57 -41.42
C PRO A 211 -37.18 -13.77 -42.63
N GLU A 212 -37.52 -14.79 -43.40
CA GLU A 212 -36.94 -15.16 -44.68
C GLU A 212 -36.88 -13.96 -45.63
N GLY A 213 -35.67 -13.65 -46.13
CA GLY A 213 -35.42 -12.58 -47.08
C GLY A 213 -33.93 -12.53 -47.42
N GLU A 214 -33.59 -13.23 -48.49
CA GLU A 214 -32.40 -13.16 -49.35
C GLU A 214 -31.37 -12.06 -49.03
N ASP A 215 -30.19 -12.46 -48.55
CA ASP A 215 -28.86 -12.12 -49.08
C ASP A 215 -27.79 -12.66 -48.09
N GLN A 216 -27.18 -13.79 -48.44
CA GLN A 216 -26.09 -14.40 -47.68
C GLN A 216 -24.76 -13.79 -48.12
N ASP A 217 -24.30 -12.78 -47.40
CA ASP A 217 -22.88 -12.43 -47.34
C ASP A 217 -22.25 -13.02 -46.06
N GLU A 218 -21.02 -13.47 -46.27
CA GLU A 218 -20.19 -14.37 -45.47
C GLU A 218 -19.94 -13.94 -43.99
N ASP A 219 -19.90 -14.95 -43.11
CA ASP A 219 -19.13 -15.01 -41.85
C ASP A 219 -19.19 -13.79 -40.90
N VAL A 220 -20.26 -13.69 -40.11
CA VAL A 220 -20.24 -12.96 -38.82
C VAL A 220 -20.20 -13.98 -37.68
N PRO A 221 -19.06 -14.20 -37.00
CA PRO A 221 -19.00 -15.05 -35.81
C PRO A 221 -19.76 -14.37 -34.68
N GLY A 222 -20.67 -15.11 -34.05
CA GLY A 222 -21.62 -14.62 -33.03
C GLY A 222 -20.96 -13.83 -31.90
N ASP A 223 -21.63 -12.74 -31.54
CA ASP A 223 -21.34 -11.89 -30.38
C ASP A 223 -21.24 -12.73 -29.10
N ALA A 224 -20.13 -12.59 -28.39
CA ALA A 224 -19.95 -13.22 -27.10
C ALA A 224 -20.81 -12.50 -26.06
N ALA A 225 -21.93 -13.12 -25.70
CA ALA A 225 -22.77 -12.88 -24.53
C ALA A 225 -22.16 -11.92 -23.46
N PRO A 226 -22.71 -10.70 -23.25
CA PRO A 226 -22.27 -9.83 -22.16
C PRO A 226 -22.48 -10.50 -20.80
N TYR A 227 -21.61 -10.30 -19.82
CA TYR A 227 -21.86 -10.78 -18.46
C TYR A 227 -22.88 -9.88 -17.75
N SER A 228 -23.76 -10.48 -16.96
CA SER A 228 -24.67 -9.78 -16.06
C SER A 228 -24.42 -10.20 -14.61
N ILE A 229 -24.51 -9.25 -13.68
CA ILE A 229 -24.40 -9.52 -12.24
C ILE A 229 -25.67 -10.21 -11.76
N THR A 230 -25.53 -11.38 -11.15
CA THR A 230 -26.67 -12.15 -10.65
C THR A 230 -27.24 -11.53 -9.37
N LEU A 231 -28.39 -12.02 -8.89
CA LEU A 231 -28.90 -11.64 -7.57
C LEU A 231 -27.91 -11.97 -6.45
N LEU A 232 -27.18 -13.09 -6.57
CA LEU A 232 -26.13 -13.46 -5.62
C LEU A 232 -24.96 -12.47 -5.68
N GLY A 233 -24.53 -12.09 -6.90
CA GLY A 233 -23.52 -11.05 -7.11
C GLY A 233 -23.90 -9.72 -6.47
N ARG A 234 -25.15 -9.26 -6.65
CA ARG A 234 -25.63 -8.02 -6.03
C ARG A 234 -25.64 -8.07 -4.50
N ARG A 235 -26.03 -9.21 -3.91
CA ARG A 235 -25.96 -9.40 -2.45
C ARG A 235 -24.53 -9.43 -1.94
N PHE A 236 -23.63 -10.03 -2.71
CA PHE A 236 -22.20 -10.05 -2.40
C PHE A 236 -21.61 -8.63 -2.39
N ILE A 237 -21.91 -7.83 -3.42
CA ILE A 237 -21.52 -6.41 -3.49
C ILE A 237 -22.07 -5.64 -2.30
N ALA A 238 -23.36 -5.80 -1.97
CA ALA A 238 -23.96 -5.14 -0.82
C ALA A 238 -23.27 -5.51 0.51
N GLY A 239 -22.80 -6.76 0.64
CA GLY A 239 -22.00 -7.20 1.78
C GLY A 239 -20.65 -6.49 1.85
N LEU A 240 -19.95 -6.36 0.72
CA LEU A 240 -18.67 -5.62 0.64
C LEU A 240 -18.86 -4.13 0.98
N LEU A 241 -19.95 -3.52 0.50
CA LEU A 241 -20.27 -2.13 0.84
C LEU A 241 -20.53 -1.97 2.34
N THR A 242 -21.32 -2.86 2.93
CA THR A 242 -21.59 -2.86 4.39
C THR A 242 -20.30 -3.03 5.20
N GLU A 243 -19.41 -3.92 4.77
CA GLU A 243 -18.10 -4.10 5.40
C GLU A 243 -17.23 -2.83 5.28
N THR A 244 -17.23 -2.20 4.11
CA THR A 244 -16.42 -0.99 3.88
C THR A 244 -16.95 0.20 4.67
N GLU A 245 -18.27 0.38 4.73
CA GLU A 245 -18.91 1.41 5.56
C GLU A 245 -18.60 1.18 7.04
N SER A 246 -18.64 -0.07 7.49
CA SER A 246 -18.22 -0.44 8.85
C SER A 246 -16.75 -0.10 9.14
N LEU A 247 -15.85 -0.25 8.15
CA LEU A 247 -14.45 0.17 8.29
C LEU A 247 -14.32 1.70 8.37
N ILE A 248 -15.10 2.44 7.57
CA ILE A 248 -15.11 3.90 7.60
C ILE A 248 -15.61 4.39 8.96
N ASP A 249 -16.75 3.87 9.42
CA ASP A 249 -17.36 4.27 10.68
C ASP A 249 -16.45 4.02 11.89
N GLN A 250 -15.66 2.95 11.85
CA GLN A 250 -14.80 2.55 12.97
C GLN A 250 -13.40 3.14 12.93
N TYR A 251 -12.87 3.51 11.75
CA TYR A 251 -11.45 3.85 11.62
C TYR A 251 -11.16 5.14 10.87
N ASP A 252 -12.13 5.78 10.21
CA ASP A 252 -11.80 6.95 9.38
C ASP A 252 -11.31 8.16 10.20
N HIS A 253 -11.59 8.23 11.49
CA HIS A 253 -11.04 9.25 12.38
C HIS A 253 -9.52 9.13 12.56
N TYR A 254 -8.94 7.94 12.34
CA TYR A 254 -7.48 7.76 12.41
C TYR A 254 -6.73 8.33 11.20
N LYS A 255 -7.43 8.81 10.16
CA LYS A 255 -6.79 9.38 8.95
C LYS A 255 -5.97 10.65 9.22
N ASP A 256 -6.20 11.27 10.37
CA ASP A 256 -5.59 12.52 10.77
C ASP A 256 -5.41 12.47 12.29
N THR A 257 -4.39 11.73 12.71
CA THR A 257 -4.06 11.51 14.12
C THR A 257 -2.80 12.25 14.51
N MET A 258 -2.88 13.05 15.57
CA MET A 258 -1.73 13.68 16.19
C MET A 258 -1.52 13.09 17.59
N VAL A 259 -0.32 12.61 17.88
CA VAL A 259 0.02 11.99 19.17
C VAL A 259 0.98 12.90 19.93
N ASP A 260 0.61 13.23 21.17
CA ASP A 260 1.45 13.92 22.14
C ASP A 260 1.70 12.99 23.34
N LEU A 261 2.85 12.30 23.30
CA LEU A 261 3.24 11.37 24.37
C LEU A 261 3.54 12.07 25.69
N ASP A 262 3.98 13.33 25.67
CA ASP A 262 4.25 14.09 26.89
C ASP A 262 2.95 14.45 27.62
N ARG A 263 1.86 14.61 26.87
CA ARG A 263 0.52 14.85 27.40
C ARG A 263 -0.34 13.61 27.53
N GLU A 264 0.17 12.44 27.12
CA GLU A 264 -0.58 11.19 27.03
C GLU A 264 -1.93 11.41 26.31
N ALA A 265 -1.91 12.14 25.20
CA ALA A 265 -3.10 12.51 24.45
C ALA A 265 -2.94 12.21 22.95
N ALA A 266 -4.01 11.71 22.34
CA ALA A 266 -4.17 11.65 20.89
C ALA A 266 -5.35 12.53 20.47
N GLU A 267 -5.13 13.34 19.44
CA GLU A 267 -6.13 14.22 18.83
C GLU A 267 -6.43 13.77 17.40
N PHE A 268 -7.70 13.81 17.01
CA PHE A 268 -8.18 13.38 15.70
C PHE A 268 -8.76 14.56 14.91
N ASP A 269 -8.69 14.50 13.58
CA ASP A 269 -9.25 15.51 12.65
C ASP A 269 -8.66 16.93 12.85
N THR A 270 -7.35 16.99 13.10
CA THR A 270 -6.62 18.24 13.42
C THR A 270 -6.23 19.08 12.19
N GLY A 271 -6.32 18.49 11.00
CA GLY A 271 -5.80 18.95 9.71
C GLY A 271 -4.27 18.86 9.57
N ARG A 272 -3.56 18.24 10.52
CA ARG A 272 -2.09 18.23 10.62
C ARG A 272 -1.50 16.90 11.10
N GLY A 273 -2.33 15.93 11.43
CA GLY A 273 -1.93 14.60 11.88
C GLY A 273 -1.51 13.70 10.73
N ALA A 274 -1.03 12.51 11.11
CA ALA A 274 -0.65 11.44 10.21
C ALA A 274 -1.82 10.50 9.93
N ASP A 275 -1.81 9.80 8.79
CA ASP A 275 -2.80 8.76 8.49
C ASP A 275 -2.39 7.45 9.17
N LEU A 276 -2.99 7.19 10.34
CA LEU A 276 -2.70 6.00 11.15
C LEU A 276 -3.71 4.88 10.95
N ARG A 277 -4.59 4.94 9.93
CA ARG A 277 -5.62 3.90 9.70
C ARG A 277 -5.02 2.51 9.54
N VAL A 278 -3.96 2.38 8.75
CA VAL A 278 -3.30 1.08 8.54
C VAL A 278 -2.63 0.58 9.82
N ALA A 279 -2.03 1.48 10.61
CA ALA A 279 -1.46 1.12 11.89
C ALA A 279 -2.56 0.65 12.87
N ALA A 280 -3.73 1.29 12.87
CA ALA A 280 -4.88 0.87 13.66
C ALA A 280 -5.42 -0.50 13.23
N PHE A 281 -5.55 -0.77 11.93
CA PHE A 281 -5.94 -2.09 11.41
C PHE A 281 -5.02 -3.20 11.93
N LEU A 282 -3.71 -2.95 11.89
CA LEU A 282 -2.71 -3.90 12.38
C LEU A 282 -2.79 -4.11 13.88
N ALA A 283 -2.94 -3.02 14.66
CA ALA A 283 -3.06 -3.08 16.12
C ALA A 283 -4.29 -3.89 16.56
N GLU A 284 -5.39 -3.80 15.82
CA GLU A 284 -6.63 -4.54 16.10
C GLU A 284 -6.70 -5.92 15.41
N GLY A 285 -5.63 -6.33 14.71
CA GLY A 285 -5.52 -7.66 14.11
C GLY A 285 -6.34 -7.85 12.82
N LEU A 286 -6.71 -6.76 12.14
CA LEU A 286 -7.34 -6.79 10.84
C LEU A 286 -6.33 -7.01 9.71
N ASP A 287 -6.81 -7.50 8.56
CA ASP A 287 -6.02 -7.57 7.33
C ASP A 287 -5.99 -6.18 6.65
N PRO A 288 -4.84 -5.46 6.68
CA PRO A 288 -4.75 -4.14 6.08
C PRO A 288 -4.84 -4.17 4.55
N ILE A 289 -4.49 -5.29 3.91
CA ILE A 289 -4.55 -5.45 2.45
C ILE A 289 -6.01 -5.43 2.02
N ARG A 290 -6.84 -6.25 2.68
CA ARG A 290 -8.27 -6.27 2.43
C ARG A 290 -8.92 -4.92 2.73
N ALA A 291 -8.65 -4.35 3.91
CA ALA A 291 -9.25 -3.09 4.33
C ALA A 291 -8.93 -1.94 3.37
N VAL A 292 -7.65 -1.73 3.04
CA VAL A 292 -7.23 -0.68 2.11
C VAL A 292 -7.80 -0.92 0.72
N PHE A 293 -7.76 -2.15 0.21
CA PHE A 293 -8.30 -2.43 -1.12
C PHE A 293 -9.80 -2.12 -1.22
N LEU A 294 -10.60 -2.48 -0.20
CA LEU A 294 -12.02 -2.17 -0.15
C LEU A 294 -12.28 -0.66 -0.07
N LEU A 295 -11.55 0.07 0.77
CA LEU A 295 -11.64 1.53 0.87
C LEU A 295 -11.31 2.21 -0.47
N ARG A 296 -10.32 1.69 -1.20
CA ARG A 296 -9.92 2.20 -2.53
C ARG A 296 -10.93 1.89 -3.64
N LEU A 297 -11.68 0.80 -3.52
CA LEU A 297 -12.82 0.56 -4.40
C LEU A 297 -13.95 1.53 -4.09
N TYR A 298 -14.20 1.82 -2.81
CA TYR A 298 -15.28 2.69 -2.37
C TYR A 298 -15.04 4.17 -2.70
N ASP A 299 -13.82 4.67 -2.51
CA ASP A 299 -13.44 6.08 -2.77
C ASP A 299 -13.34 6.42 -4.28
N GLY A 300 -13.47 5.43 -5.16
CA GLY A 300 -13.39 5.60 -6.60
C GLY A 300 -11.96 5.76 -7.13
N ALA A 301 -10.93 5.33 -6.38
CA ALA A 301 -9.54 5.38 -6.83
C ALA A 301 -9.31 4.68 -8.18
N PHE A 302 -10.19 3.77 -8.58
CA PHE A 302 -10.13 3.02 -9.84
C PHE A 302 -10.70 3.80 -11.04
N ASP A 303 -11.42 4.91 -10.83
CA ASP A 303 -12.17 5.61 -11.88
C ASP A 303 -11.30 6.21 -12.98
N HIS A 304 -10.07 6.61 -12.62
CA HIS A 304 -9.12 7.15 -13.60
C HIS A 304 -8.68 6.12 -14.65
N ARG A 305 -8.87 4.82 -14.37
CA ARG A 305 -8.53 3.70 -15.25
C ARG A 305 -9.68 3.21 -16.11
N LEU A 306 -10.82 3.92 -16.15
CA LEU A 306 -11.99 3.48 -16.92
C LEU A 306 -11.70 3.13 -18.39
N ARG A 307 -10.65 3.74 -18.98
CA ARG A 307 -10.28 3.52 -20.39
C ARG A 307 -9.35 2.33 -20.62
N ASP A 308 -8.56 1.93 -19.63
CA ASP A 308 -7.46 0.97 -19.74
C ASP A 308 -7.47 -0.09 -18.63
N TRP A 309 -8.53 -0.18 -17.82
CA TRP A 309 -8.62 -1.10 -16.69
C TRP A 309 -8.45 -2.58 -17.08
N GLN A 310 -8.86 -2.95 -18.30
CA GLN A 310 -8.72 -4.31 -18.83
C GLN A 310 -7.25 -4.71 -19.04
N ASP A 311 -6.39 -3.75 -19.34
CA ASP A 311 -4.94 -3.97 -19.41
C ASP A 311 -4.32 -3.83 -18.01
N ALA A 312 -4.81 -2.89 -17.20
CA ALA A 312 -4.31 -2.66 -15.85
C ALA A 312 -4.53 -3.86 -14.91
N ILE A 313 -5.61 -4.62 -15.09
CA ILE A 313 -5.94 -5.80 -14.27
C ILE A 313 -4.89 -6.93 -14.40
N GLU A 314 -4.15 -6.96 -15.51
CA GLU A 314 -3.06 -7.90 -15.75
C GLU A 314 -1.80 -7.53 -14.96
N GLY A 315 -1.52 -6.23 -14.85
CA GLY A 315 -0.32 -5.69 -14.22
C GLY A 315 -0.36 -5.80 -12.71
N GLU A 316 0.69 -6.35 -12.11
CA GLU A 316 0.83 -6.38 -10.66
C GLU A 316 1.15 -5.00 -10.10
N GLU A 317 1.85 -4.16 -10.88
CA GLU A 317 2.18 -2.78 -10.48
C GLU A 317 0.93 -1.94 -10.20
N PHE A 318 -0.19 -2.28 -10.85
CA PHE A 318 -1.47 -1.65 -10.58
C PHE A 318 -1.92 -1.89 -9.13
N TYR A 319 -1.87 -3.14 -8.67
CA TYR A 319 -2.27 -3.49 -7.30
C TYR A 319 -1.25 -3.03 -6.26
N GLU A 320 0.05 -3.11 -6.58
CA GLU A 320 1.11 -2.59 -5.72
C GLU A 320 0.93 -1.08 -5.47
N GLY A 321 0.55 -0.31 -6.50
CA GLY A 321 0.27 1.12 -6.36
C GLY A 321 -0.99 1.42 -5.53
N ILE A 322 -2.06 0.62 -5.69
CA ILE A 322 -3.29 0.78 -4.90
C ILE A 322 -3.04 0.46 -3.42
N LEU A 323 -2.23 -0.56 -3.15
CA LEU A 323 -1.89 -1.04 -1.82
C LEU A 323 -0.63 -0.39 -1.24
N GLU A 324 -0.01 0.56 -1.93
CA GLU A 324 1.16 1.29 -1.46
C GLU A 324 0.98 1.82 -0.03
N PRO A 325 -0.18 2.37 0.39
CA PRO A 325 -0.38 2.85 1.76
C PRO A 325 -0.30 1.74 2.82
N VAL A 326 -0.33 0.46 2.45
CA VAL A 326 -0.12 -0.63 3.41
C VAL A 326 1.34 -0.73 3.82
N VAL A 327 2.27 -0.40 2.93
CA VAL A 327 3.71 -0.63 3.11
C VAL A 327 4.49 0.68 3.27
N ASN A 328 4.10 1.72 2.54
CA ASN A 328 4.57 3.09 2.68
C ASN A 328 3.55 3.88 3.51
N ARG A 329 3.61 3.70 4.83
CA ARG A 329 2.66 4.27 5.79
C ARG A 329 3.37 4.99 6.90
N ASP A 330 2.67 5.97 7.47
CA ASP A 330 3.01 6.49 8.78
C ASP A 330 2.77 5.40 9.84
N GLY A 331 3.61 5.41 10.86
CA GLY A 331 3.50 4.51 12.00
C GLY A 331 3.73 5.28 13.29
N ALA A 332 3.34 4.66 14.39
CA ALA A 332 3.69 5.12 15.73
C ALA A 332 4.31 3.96 16.50
N THR A 333 5.00 4.27 17.60
CA THR A 333 5.56 3.23 18.48
C THR A 333 4.42 2.37 19.06
N PRO A 334 4.69 1.14 19.52
CA PRO A 334 3.66 0.31 20.15
C PRO A 334 2.94 1.02 21.30
N GLU A 335 3.67 1.77 22.13
CA GLU A 335 3.13 2.54 23.25
C GLU A 335 2.23 3.69 22.76
N ALA A 336 2.66 4.39 21.71
CA ALA A 336 1.86 5.44 21.08
C ALA A 336 0.59 4.86 20.43
N MET A 337 0.69 3.67 19.83
CA MET A 337 -0.46 3.01 19.21
C MET A 337 -1.49 2.56 20.24
N GLU A 338 -1.09 2.08 21.41
CA GLU A 338 -2.01 1.75 22.51
C GLU A 338 -2.84 2.98 22.90
N LEU A 339 -2.17 4.12 23.15
CA LEU A 339 -2.82 5.39 23.44
C LEU A 339 -3.76 5.86 22.32
N VAL A 340 -3.34 5.74 21.07
CA VAL A 340 -4.15 6.12 19.90
C VAL A 340 -5.43 5.30 19.83
N ILE A 341 -5.36 3.98 20.01
CA ILE A 341 -6.53 3.10 19.98
C ILE A 341 -7.48 3.43 21.13
N GLU A 342 -6.99 3.57 22.35
CA GLU A 342 -7.83 3.91 23.52
C GLU A 342 -8.53 5.26 23.36
N SER A 343 -7.78 6.27 22.89
CA SER A 343 -8.32 7.61 22.63
C SER A 343 -9.33 7.59 21.49
N GLY A 344 -9.09 6.80 20.43
CA GLY A 344 -9.95 6.70 19.28
C GLY A 344 -11.28 6.02 19.60
N LEU A 345 -11.27 4.97 20.43
CA LEU A 345 -12.50 4.34 20.94
C LEU A 345 -13.32 5.33 21.78
N SER A 346 -12.66 6.07 22.68
CA SER A 346 -13.31 7.10 23.50
C SER A 346 -13.93 8.20 22.64
N TRP A 347 -13.19 8.68 21.64
CA TRP A 347 -13.67 9.68 20.68
C TRP A 347 -14.90 9.18 19.91
N LEU A 348 -14.88 7.92 19.45
CA LEU A 348 -16.00 7.34 18.70
C LEU A 348 -17.26 7.24 19.57
N GLU A 349 -17.13 6.84 20.84
CA GLU A 349 -18.24 6.80 21.78
C GLU A 349 -18.85 8.20 22.01
N GLU A 350 -18.01 9.22 22.15
CA GLU A 350 -18.45 10.62 22.31
C GLU A 350 -19.21 11.12 21.08
N GLN A 351 -18.70 10.85 19.87
CA GLN A 351 -19.37 11.23 18.63
C GLN A 351 -20.73 10.55 18.47
N GLN A 352 -20.83 9.25 18.81
CA GLN A 352 -22.10 8.52 18.74
C GLN A 352 -23.11 9.05 19.75
N GLU A 353 -22.68 9.37 20.97
CA GLU A 353 -23.54 9.96 22.00
C GLU A 353 -24.01 11.35 21.59
N GLN A 354 -23.14 12.17 21.00
CA GLN A 354 -23.51 13.48 20.48
C GLN A 354 -24.53 13.36 19.33
N ALA A 355 -24.30 12.47 18.36
CA ALA A 355 -25.24 12.23 17.26
C ALA A 355 -26.61 11.75 17.77
N ARG A 356 -26.65 10.91 18.81
CA ARG A 356 -27.92 10.48 19.46
C ARG A 356 -28.65 11.63 20.12
N ARG A 357 -27.94 12.54 20.79
CA ARG A 357 -28.52 13.73 21.41
C ARG A 357 -29.10 14.67 20.36
N GLU A 358 -28.36 14.95 19.31
CA GLU A 358 -28.81 15.80 18.20
C GLU A 358 -30.04 15.21 17.49
N ALA A 359 -30.05 13.90 17.23
CA ALA A 359 -31.20 13.22 16.65
C ALA A 359 -32.45 13.28 17.57
N ALA A 360 -32.26 13.14 18.88
CA ALA A 360 -33.34 13.27 19.85
C ALA A 360 -33.89 14.70 19.90
N GLU A 361 -33.03 15.72 19.87
CA GLU A 361 -33.42 17.13 19.81
C GLU A 361 -34.19 17.45 18.52
N GLN A 362 -33.73 16.95 17.37
CA GLN A 362 -34.41 17.13 16.09
C GLN A 362 -35.80 16.48 16.05
N GLU A 363 -35.97 15.28 16.63
CA GLU A 363 -37.28 14.63 16.71
C GLU A 363 -38.23 15.38 17.67
N ILE A 364 -37.72 15.97 18.75
CA ILE A 364 -38.52 16.86 19.62
C ILE A 364 -38.97 18.10 18.84
N LEU A 365 -38.07 18.77 18.13
CA LEU A 365 -38.39 19.93 17.28
C LEU A 365 -39.45 19.59 16.24
N ARG A 366 -39.29 18.45 15.53
CA ARG A 366 -40.25 17.99 14.52
C ARG A 366 -41.64 17.72 15.10
N ARG A 367 -41.73 17.18 16.33
CA ARG A 367 -43.01 16.97 17.01
C ARG A 367 -43.67 18.29 17.41
N VAL A 368 -42.89 19.24 17.93
CA VAL A 368 -43.40 20.57 18.30
C VAL A 368 -43.88 21.34 17.07
N GLU A 369 -43.18 21.23 15.94
CA GLU A 369 -43.60 21.83 14.66
C GLU A 369 -44.80 21.11 14.04
N GLY A 370 -44.89 19.78 14.20
CA GLY A 370 -46.02 18.96 13.73
C GLY A 370 -47.30 19.13 14.55
N GLU A 371 -47.20 19.42 15.85
CA GLU A 371 -48.34 19.77 16.73
C GLU A 371 -48.74 21.25 16.62
N GLY A 372 -47.94 22.07 15.90
CA GLY A 372 -48.16 23.50 15.70
C GLY A 372 -48.87 23.90 14.39
N ALA A 373 -49.30 22.95 13.56
CA ALA A 373 -50.02 23.24 12.31
C ALA A 373 -51.54 23.26 12.53
N PRO A 374 -52.22 24.43 12.47
CA PRO A 374 -53.68 24.54 12.56
C PRO A 374 -54.44 24.04 11.31
#